data_AF-I1N918-F1
#
_entry.id   AF-I1N918-F1
#
_cell.length_a   1.000
_cell.length_b   1.000
_cell.length_c   1.000
_cell.angle_alpha   90.00
_cell.angle_beta   90.00
_cell.angle_gamma   90.00
#
_symmetry.space_group_name_H-M   'P 1'
#
loop_
_entity.id
_entity.type
_entity.pdbx_description
1 polymer ?
#
loop_
_entity_poly.entity_id
_entity_poly.type
_entity_poly.pdbx_seq_one_letter_code
_entity_poly.pdbx_strand_id
1 'polypeptide(L)'
;MDFIVPSRLLMIFTLAILLPTPSIFHLMHTTHFSLENSCNLTGTCFIVYTQQQIIMLQLVQLVDVQFMLGNHNFDLLKKLVLPDGSVLRAQLPGRPTRDSLFVDPARDGTSLLKIWNMNKCSGVAGVFNCQGAGWCKIEKKTRIHDISPGTLTASVCASDVDLITQVAGAEWLGETIVYAYRSGEVIRLPKGVSVPVTLKVLEFELFHFCPIQEIAPSISFAAIGLLDMFNTGGSVEHVEIHRASNNKPELFDGEVLSEMTSWLSSNRAATTTIALRVRGRGRFGVYSSQRPLKCVVGGTETDFNYDSDTGLTTFSIPVPPEEMYRWSIEFQV
;
A
#
# COMPACT_ATOMS: atom_id res chain seq x y z
N MET A 1 19.87 -30.17 -0.97
CA MET A 1 19.88 -28.95 -1.83
C MET A 1 18.76 -28.09 -1.30
N ASP A 2 19.12 -27.29 -0.31
CA ASP A 2 18.21 -26.95 0.77
C ASP A 2 17.53 -25.62 0.46
N PHE A 3 16.20 -25.64 0.41
CA PHE A 3 15.19 -24.59 0.69
C PHE A 3 15.49 -23.08 0.44
N ILE A 4 16.52 -22.69 -0.31
CA ILE A 4 16.86 -21.28 -0.62
C ILE A 4 16.04 -20.75 -1.80
N VAL A 5 15.48 -21.65 -2.63
CA VAL A 5 14.70 -21.28 -3.82
C VAL A 5 13.32 -20.66 -3.48
N PRO A 6 12.52 -21.16 -2.52
CA PRO A 6 11.19 -20.63 -2.24
C PRO A 6 11.20 -19.17 -1.73
N SER A 7 12.14 -18.82 -0.84
CA SER A 7 12.22 -17.49 -0.25
C SER A 7 12.67 -16.42 -1.25
N ARG A 8 13.64 -16.75 -2.11
CA ARG A 8 14.06 -15.85 -3.22
C ARG A 8 12.90 -15.55 -4.17
N LEU A 9 12.11 -16.58 -4.52
CA LEU A 9 10.90 -16.43 -5.33
C LEU A 9 9.95 -15.41 -4.71
N LEU A 10 9.62 -15.58 -3.43
CA LEU A 10 8.60 -14.78 -2.72
C LEU A 10 8.97 -13.30 -2.59
N MET A 11 10.24 -13.00 -2.31
CA MET A 11 10.77 -11.64 -2.27
C MET A 11 10.58 -10.95 -3.63
N ILE A 12 10.77 -11.71 -4.70
CA ILE A 12 10.63 -11.23 -6.05
C ILE A 12 9.16 -10.97 -6.37
N PHE A 13 8.20 -11.85 -6.08
CA PHE A 13 6.77 -11.58 -6.34
C PHE A 13 6.24 -10.29 -5.75
N THR A 14 6.73 -9.94 -4.57
CA THR A 14 6.33 -8.76 -3.83
C THR A 14 6.66 -7.46 -4.57
N LEU A 15 7.79 -7.44 -5.31
CA LEU A 15 8.13 -6.27 -6.12
C LEU A 15 7.26 -6.14 -7.38
N ALA A 16 6.52 -7.16 -7.84
CA ALA A 16 5.73 -7.07 -9.07
C ALA A 16 4.60 -6.04 -8.94
N ILE A 17 4.14 -5.82 -7.72
CA ILE A 17 3.20 -4.76 -7.35
C ILE A 17 3.87 -3.40 -7.37
N LEU A 18 5.11 -3.34 -6.89
CA LEU A 18 5.89 -2.12 -6.91
C LEU A 18 6.37 -1.81 -8.33
N LEU A 19 6.50 -2.75 -9.26
CA LEU A 19 7.04 -2.52 -10.60
C LEU A 19 6.06 -2.91 -11.71
N PRO A 20 4.93 -2.20 -11.86
CA PRO A 20 3.99 -2.44 -12.94
C PRO A 20 4.55 -2.00 -14.29
N THR A 21 5.00 -2.95 -15.11
CA THR A 21 5.39 -2.69 -16.51
C THR A 21 4.18 -2.61 -17.43
N PRO A 22 3.96 -1.46 -18.07
CA PRO A 22 3.92 -1.47 -19.52
C PRO A 22 4.77 -0.30 -20.02
N SER A 23 5.47 -0.44 -21.16
CA SER A 23 6.19 0.66 -21.85
C SER A 23 7.68 0.88 -21.54
N ILE A 24 8.47 -0.16 -21.20
CA ILE A 24 9.95 -0.01 -21.19
C ILE A 24 10.51 0.31 -22.58
N PHE A 25 9.80 -0.04 -23.67
CA PHE A 25 10.27 0.29 -25.00
C PHE A 25 10.32 1.81 -25.29
N HIS A 26 9.55 2.64 -24.59
CA HIS A 26 9.50 4.07 -24.91
C HIS A 26 10.43 4.94 -24.06
N LEU A 27 10.73 4.56 -22.81
CA LEU A 27 11.69 5.31 -21.99
C LEU A 27 13.15 5.08 -22.41
N MET A 28 13.46 3.97 -23.09
CA MET A 28 14.81 3.72 -23.61
C MET A 28 15.27 4.76 -24.65
N HIS A 29 14.34 5.41 -25.37
CA HIS A 29 14.71 6.28 -26.48
C HIS A 29 14.87 7.76 -26.13
N THR A 30 14.29 8.25 -25.03
CA THR A 30 14.32 9.70 -24.71
C THR A 30 15.42 10.12 -23.74
N THR A 31 16.10 9.21 -23.05
CA THR A 31 17.21 9.57 -22.14
C THR A 31 18.59 9.28 -22.70
N HIS A 32 18.76 9.28 -24.02
CA HIS A 32 20.07 9.30 -24.68
C HIS A 32 20.67 10.72 -24.77
N PHE A 33 20.31 11.61 -23.84
CA PHE A 33 20.89 12.94 -23.74
C PHE A 33 22.30 12.84 -23.16
N SER A 34 23.27 12.96 -24.07
CA SER A 34 24.64 13.44 -23.88
C SER A 34 25.03 13.80 -22.45
N LEU A 35 25.66 12.85 -21.75
CA LEU A 35 26.27 13.03 -20.43
C LEU A 35 27.76 12.67 -20.52
N GLU A 36 28.50 13.38 -21.38
CA GLU A 36 29.94 13.12 -21.57
C GLU A 36 30.84 13.82 -20.55
N ASN A 37 30.33 14.62 -19.59
CA ASN A 37 31.20 15.42 -18.70
C ASN A 37 30.85 15.43 -17.20
N SER A 38 30.29 14.35 -16.64
CA SER A 38 30.11 14.22 -15.17
C SER A 38 30.53 12.84 -14.64
N CYS A 39 31.82 12.54 -14.78
CA CYS A 39 32.42 11.20 -14.64
C CYS A 39 32.46 10.57 -13.22
N ASN A 40 31.90 11.16 -12.16
CA ASN A 40 31.82 10.50 -10.84
C ASN A 40 30.39 10.30 -10.31
N LEU A 41 29.38 10.96 -10.89
CA LEU A 41 27.98 10.85 -10.48
C LEU A 41 27.23 9.72 -11.22
N THR A 42 27.73 9.33 -12.40
CA THR A 42 27.05 8.35 -13.26
C THR A 42 27.26 6.91 -12.82
N GLY A 43 28.40 6.56 -12.21
CA GLY A 43 28.72 5.18 -11.83
C GLY A 43 27.71 4.56 -10.85
N THR A 44 27.33 5.30 -9.82
CA THR A 44 26.37 4.87 -8.80
C THR A 44 24.92 5.00 -9.25
N CYS A 45 24.57 6.04 -10.02
CA CYS A 45 23.25 6.12 -10.65
C CYS A 45 23.02 4.92 -11.58
N PHE A 46 24.08 4.48 -12.29
CA PHE A 46 24.06 3.24 -13.05
C PHE A 46 23.90 2.00 -12.17
N ILE A 47 24.52 1.92 -10.97
CA ILE A 47 24.34 0.77 -10.08
C ILE A 47 22.90 0.69 -9.59
N VAL A 48 22.29 1.80 -9.17
CA VAL A 48 20.89 1.81 -8.75
C VAL A 48 19.97 1.49 -9.93
N TYR A 49 20.18 2.09 -11.11
CA TYR A 49 19.38 1.82 -12.29
C TYR A 49 19.57 0.38 -12.81
N THR A 50 20.79 -0.14 -12.82
CA THR A 50 21.04 -1.54 -13.18
C THR A 50 20.54 -2.49 -12.10
N GLN A 51 20.63 -2.19 -10.81
CA GLN A 51 19.98 -2.94 -9.73
C GLN A 51 18.46 -2.93 -9.93
N GLN A 52 17.85 -1.78 -10.21
CA GLN A 52 16.42 -1.70 -10.55
C GLN A 52 16.10 -2.55 -11.77
N GLN A 53 16.86 -2.46 -12.85
CA GLN A 53 16.64 -3.27 -14.04
C GLN A 53 16.90 -4.75 -13.79
N ILE A 54 17.89 -5.12 -12.96
CA ILE A 54 18.23 -6.50 -12.63
C ILE A 54 17.17 -7.09 -11.71
N ILE A 55 16.70 -6.35 -10.72
CA ILE A 55 15.63 -6.79 -9.83
C ILE A 55 14.33 -6.86 -10.64
N MET A 56 14.06 -5.90 -11.53
CA MET A 56 12.94 -5.92 -12.48
C MET A 56 13.05 -7.04 -13.52
N LEU A 57 14.25 -7.36 -14.01
CA LEU A 57 14.51 -8.49 -14.90
C LEU A 57 14.36 -9.80 -14.14
N GLN A 58 14.82 -9.89 -12.90
CA GLN A 58 14.61 -11.05 -12.04
C GLN A 58 13.13 -11.22 -11.72
N LEU A 59 12.37 -10.13 -11.58
CA LEU A 59 10.92 -10.09 -11.44
C LEU A 59 10.16 -10.56 -12.65
N VAL A 60 10.46 -10.01 -13.83
CA VAL A 60 9.87 -10.45 -15.09
C VAL A 60 10.23 -11.92 -15.31
N GLN A 61 11.51 -12.28 -15.13
CA GLN A 61 11.93 -13.67 -15.23
C GLN A 61 11.29 -14.57 -14.18
N LEU A 62 10.82 -14.09 -13.02
CA LEU A 62 10.19 -14.95 -12.01
C LEU A 62 8.69 -15.02 -12.10
N VAL A 63 8.03 -13.96 -12.58
CA VAL A 63 6.67 -14.10 -13.11
C VAL A 63 6.71 -15.10 -14.26
N ASP A 64 7.67 -14.99 -15.19
CA ASP A 64 7.87 -15.92 -16.30
C ASP A 64 8.30 -17.33 -15.85
N VAL A 65 9.16 -17.46 -14.82
CA VAL A 65 9.54 -18.76 -14.22
C VAL A 65 8.35 -19.37 -13.49
N GLN A 66 7.46 -18.59 -12.90
CA GLN A 66 6.20 -19.10 -12.38
C GLN A 66 5.23 -19.47 -13.50
N PHE A 67 5.30 -18.80 -14.66
CA PHE A 67 4.64 -19.22 -15.89
C PHE A 67 5.34 -20.40 -16.59
N MET A 68 6.42 -20.96 -16.00
CA MET A 68 6.94 -22.24 -16.50
C MET A 68 5.91 -23.33 -16.24
N LEU A 69 5.54 -23.98 -17.34
CA LEU A 69 4.55 -25.04 -17.43
C LEU A 69 4.66 -26.04 -16.24
N GLY A 70 3.65 -26.04 -15.36
CA GLY A 70 3.38 -27.14 -14.43
C GLY A 70 3.58 -26.90 -12.94
N ASN A 71 4.22 -25.81 -12.49
CA ASN A 71 4.49 -25.56 -11.06
C ASN A 71 4.01 -24.17 -10.59
N HIS A 72 2.70 -23.92 -10.70
CA HIS A 72 2.13 -22.66 -10.23
C HIS A 72 1.87 -22.67 -8.72
N ASN A 73 2.32 -21.62 -8.03
CA ASN A 73 1.92 -21.35 -6.65
C ASN A 73 0.61 -20.55 -6.67
N PHE A 74 -0.53 -21.24 -6.63
CA PHE A 74 -1.84 -20.59 -6.68
C PHE A 74 -2.13 -19.70 -5.46
N ASP A 75 -1.59 -20.02 -4.30
CA ASP A 75 -1.81 -19.21 -3.09
C ASP A 75 -1.08 -17.87 -3.16
N LEU A 76 0.07 -17.85 -3.83
CA LEU A 76 0.76 -16.63 -4.18
C LEU A 76 0.03 -15.83 -5.25
N LEU A 77 -0.48 -16.50 -6.30
CA LEU A 77 -1.24 -15.83 -7.36
C LEU A 77 -2.50 -15.15 -6.81
N LYS A 78 -3.21 -15.79 -5.86
CA LYS A 78 -4.37 -15.20 -5.18
C LYS A 78 -4.06 -13.91 -4.39
N LYS A 79 -2.79 -13.65 -4.05
CA LYS A 79 -2.33 -12.42 -3.38
C LYS A 79 -2.00 -11.29 -4.36
N LEU A 80 -1.92 -11.59 -5.65
CA LEU A 80 -1.55 -10.67 -6.73
C LEU A 80 -2.74 -10.37 -7.65
N VAL A 81 -3.53 -11.40 -7.96
CA VAL A 81 -4.57 -11.38 -9.00
C VAL A 81 -5.93 -11.58 -8.34
N LEU A 82 -6.87 -10.71 -8.69
CA LEU A 82 -8.27 -10.84 -8.29
C LEU A 82 -8.94 -12.04 -8.99
N PRO A 83 -10.07 -12.55 -8.47
CA PRO A 83 -10.77 -13.68 -9.08
C PRO A 83 -11.20 -13.47 -10.54
N ASP A 84 -11.39 -12.22 -10.96
CA ASP A 84 -11.73 -11.82 -12.34
C ASP A 84 -10.48 -11.74 -13.26
N GLY A 85 -9.31 -12.19 -12.79
CA GLY A 85 -8.06 -12.16 -13.55
C GLY A 85 -7.38 -10.78 -13.59
N SER A 86 -8.02 -9.73 -13.08
CA SER A 86 -7.43 -8.40 -13.02
C SER A 86 -6.43 -8.28 -11.86
N VAL A 87 -5.55 -7.27 -11.92
CA VAL A 87 -4.50 -7.05 -10.92
C VAL A 87 -4.75 -5.73 -10.19
N LEU A 88 -4.59 -5.73 -8.86
CA LEU A 88 -4.55 -4.51 -8.05
C LEU A 88 -3.21 -3.81 -8.23
N ARG A 89 -3.07 -3.11 -9.35
CA ARG A 89 -1.82 -2.49 -9.75
C ARG A 89 -1.57 -1.16 -9.04
N ALA A 90 -0.35 -0.93 -8.60
CA ALA A 90 0.08 0.41 -8.20
C ALA A 90 0.19 1.35 -9.43
N GLN A 91 0.23 2.65 -9.21
CA GLN A 91 0.08 3.66 -10.26
C GLN A 91 1.38 4.01 -10.97
N LEU A 92 2.52 3.88 -10.31
CA LEU A 92 3.81 4.31 -10.83
C LEU A 92 4.72 3.09 -11.07
N PRO A 93 5.82 3.24 -11.82
CA PRO A 93 6.95 2.35 -11.65
C PRO A 93 7.54 2.56 -10.26
N GLY A 94 7.84 1.48 -9.57
CA GLY A 94 8.47 1.48 -8.24
C GLY A 94 9.85 2.09 -8.28
N ARG A 95 10.11 2.90 -7.26
CA ARG A 95 11.35 3.69 -7.14
C ARG A 95 12.04 3.34 -5.84
N PRO A 96 13.37 3.34 -5.79
CA PRO A 96 14.07 3.18 -4.53
C PRO A 96 13.72 4.38 -3.65
N THR A 97 13.59 4.16 -2.36
CA THR A 97 13.51 5.27 -1.40
C THR A 97 14.80 6.08 -1.44
N ARG A 98 14.75 7.32 -0.98
CA ARG A 98 15.92 8.23 -1.00
C ARG A 98 17.14 7.64 -0.28
N ASP A 99 16.95 6.92 0.81
CA ASP A 99 18.03 6.29 1.57
C ASP A 99 18.55 4.99 0.92
N SER A 100 17.82 4.44 -0.05
CA SER A 100 18.30 3.33 -0.91
C SER A 100 19.12 3.82 -2.10
N LEU A 101 19.31 5.13 -2.27
CA LEU A 101 20.15 5.68 -3.33
C LEU A 101 21.63 5.61 -2.93
N PHE A 102 22.49 5.26 -3.89
CA PHE A 102 23.96 5.19 -3.70
C PHE A 102 24.45 4.13 -2.71
N VAL A 103 23.59 3.20 -2.28
CA VAL A 103 23.95 2.03 -1.47
C VAL A 103 23.92 0.75 -2.32
N ASP A 104 24.61 -0.31 -1.88
CA ASP A 104 24.57 -1.63 -2.54
C ASP A 104 23.88 -2.65 -1.61
N PRO A 105 22.53 -2.70 -1.61
CA PRO A 105 21.76 -3.52 -0.67
C PRO A 105 21.88 -5.03 -0.92
N ALA A 106 22.68 -5.42 -1.93
CA ALA A 106 23.02 -6.81 -2.20
C ALA A 106 24.35 -7.24 -1.58
N ARG A 107 25.22 -6.30 -1.19
CA ARG A 107 26.64 -6.56 -0.87
C ARG A 107 27.20 -5.81 0.33
N ASP A 108 26.65 -4.65 0.68
CA ASP A 108 27.24 -3.78 1.70
C ASP A 108 27.14 -4.32 3.13
N GLY A 109 26.34 -5.38 3.36
CA GLY A 109 26.15 -6.00 4.65
C GLY A 109 25.41 -5.12 5.67
N THR A 110 24.81 -3.99 5.25
CA THR A 110 24.20 -3.02 6.16
C THR A 110 22.84 -2.51 5.68
N SER A 111 22.63 -2.38 4.37
CA SER A 111 21.44 -1.74 3.83
C SER A 111 20.35 -2.75 3.45
N LEU A 112 19.12 -2.45 3.86
CA LEU A 112 17.92 -3.03 3.27
C LEU A 112 17.56 -2.27 1.99
N LEU A 113 17.11 -2.98 0.95
CA LEU A 113 16.54 -2.33 -0.21
C LEU A 113 15.12 -1.91 0.12
N LYS A 114 14.78 -0.64 -0.08
CA LYS A 114 13.40 -0.17 0.02
C LYS A 114 12.93 0.40 -1.31
N ILE A 115 11.74 0.02 -1.72
CA ILE A 115 11.12 0.50 -2.96
C ILE A 115 9.72 0.97 -2.64
N TRP A 116 9.37 2.17 -3.09
CA TRP A 116 8.06 2.77 -2.89
C TRP A 116 7.27 2.89 -4.19
N ASN A 117 5.95 2.96 -4.04
CA ASN A 117 4.98 3.21 -5.09
C ASN A 117 3.71 3.87 -4.52
N MET A 118 2.77 4.27 -5.39
CA MET A 118 1.51 4.91 -5.08
C MET A 118 0.32 4.06 -5.51
N ASN A 119 -0.74 4.10 -4.71
CA ASN A 119 -2.10 3.74 -5.08
C ASN A 119 -2.95 5.00 -5.14
N LYS A 120 -4.19 4.88 -5.63
CA LYS A 120 -5.11 6.02 -5.78
C LYS A 120 -5.38 6.78 -4.48
N CYS A 121 -5.33 6.09 -3.33
CA CYS A 121 -5.67 6.66 -2.01
C CYS A 121 -4.63 6.35 -0.92
N SER A 122 -3.47 5.76 -1.27
CA SER A 122 -2.44 5.36 -0.30
C SER A 122 -1.07 5.22 -0.94
N GLY A 123 -0.02 5.18 -0.11
CA GLY A 123 1.33 4.81 -0.51
C GLY A 123 1.65 3.36 -0.13
N VAL A 124 2.65 2.78 -0.78
CA VAL A 124 3.21 1.48 -0.38
C VAL A 124 4.73 1.51 -0.47
N ALA A 125 5.40 0.96 0.53
CA ALA A 125 6.84 0.70 0.51
C ALA A 125 7.10 -0.77 0.82
N GLY A 126 7.85 -1.45 -0.06
CA GLY A 126 8.41 -2.76 0.23
C GLY A 126 9.82 -2.63 0.75
N VAL A 127 10.15 -3.37 1.80
CA VAL A 127 11.49 -3.47 2.39
C VAL A 127 12.00 -4.90 2.25
N PHE A 128 13.22 -5.05 1.76
CA PHE A 128 13.78 -6.34 1.35
C PHE A 128 15.22 -6.50 1.85
N ASN A 129 15.52 -7.67 2.44
CA ASN A 129 16.90 -8.06 2.70
C ASN A 129 17.45 -8.87 1.52
N CYS A 130 18.16 -8.18 0.62
CA CYS A 130 18.70 -8.73 -0.62
C CYS A 130 20.16 -9.21 -0.51
N GLN A 131 20.75 -9.25 0.69
CA GLN A 131 22.17 -9.49 0.86
C GLN A 131 22.61 -10.87 0.38
N GLY A 132 23.90 -10.99 0.04
CA GLY A 132 24.61 -12.25 -0.23
C GLY A 132 24.61 -12.75 -1.66
N ALA A 133 23.77 -12.18 -2.54
CA ALA A 133 23.85 -12.46 -3.95
C ALA A 133 23.63 -11.21 -4.80
N GLY A 134 24.41 -11.05 -5.85
CA GLY A 134 24.30 -9.92 -6.77
C GLY A 134 24.62 -10.33 -8.20
N TRP A 135 24.21 -9.52 -9.16
CA TRP A 135 24.50 -9.77 -10.57
C TRP A 135 25.98 -9.60 -10.88
N CYS A 136 26.59 -10.63 -11.46
CA CYS A 136 27.93 -10.57 -12.01
C CYS A 136 27.86 -10.18 -13.49
N LYS A 137 28.32 -8.97 -13.84
CA LYS A 137 28.33 -8.48 -15.23
C LYS A 137 29.22 -9.34 -16.16
N ILE A 138 30.28 -9.95 -15.61
CA ILE A 138 31.23 -10.77 -16.37
C ILE A 138 30.59 -12.12 -16.72
N GLU A 139 30.08 -12.83 -15.72
CA GLU A 139 29.48 -14.16 -15.91
C GLU A 139 28.03 -14.12 -16.41
N LYS A 140 27.42 -12.92 -16.45
CA LYS A 140 26.01 -12.70 -16.82
C LYS A 140 25.04 -13.61 -16.05
N LYS A 141 25.30 -13.79 -14.77
CA LYS A 141 24.45 -14.53 -13.83
C LYS A 141 24.51 -13.94 -12.44
N THR A 142 23.50 -14.24 -11.63
CA THR A 142 23.51 -13.92 -10.20
C THR A 142 24.55 -14.80 -9.49
N ARG A 143 25.52 -14.18 -8.83
CA ARG A 143 26.56 -14.84 -8.06
C ARG A 143 26.27 -14.68 -6.57
N ILE A 144 26.29 -15.80 -5.86
CA ILE A 144 26.31 -15.83 -4.39
C ILE A 144 27.74 -15.52 -3.96
N HIS A 145 27.92 -14.44 -3.20
CA HIS A 145 29.22 -14.02 -2.65
C HIS A 145 29.25 -14.17 -1.12
N ASP A 146 28.09 -14.24 -0.48
CA ASP A 146 27.92 -14.63 0.91
C ASP A 146 26.74 -15.62 1.01
N ILE A 147 27.04 -16.82 1.52
CA ILE A 147 26.07 -17.92 1.66
C ILE A 147 25.21 -17.80 2.91
N SER A 148 25.62 -16.97 3.88
CA SER A 148 24.93 -16.78 5.15
C SER A 148 24.90 -15.30 5.58
N PRO A 149 24.27 -14.40 4.80
CA PRO A 149 24.18 -13.00 5.17
C PRO A 149 23.44 -12.77 6.48
N GLY A 150 23.83 -11.70 7.16
CA GLY A 150 23.25 -11.31 8.44
C GLY A 150 21.79 -10.85 8.36
N THR A 151 21.17 -10.80 9.54
CA THR A 151 19.91 -10.10 9.75
C THR A 151 20.19 -8.60 9.78
N LEU A 152 19.40 -7.82 9.05
CA LEU A 152 19.56 -6.36 8.97
C LEU A 152 18.37 -5.66 9.61
N THR A 153 18.61 -4.45 10.12
CA THR A 153 17.58 -3.58 10.69
C THR A 153 17.62 -2.21 10.01
N ALA A 154 16.45 -1.67 9.73
CA ALA A 154 16.26 -0.29 9.28
C ALA A 154 14.99 0.29 9.90
N SER A 155 14.51 1.41 9.37
CA SER A 155 13.19 1.95 9.68
C SER A 155 12.49 2.43 8.43
N VAL A 156 11.15 2.46 8.45
CA VAL A 156 10.31 2.97 7.37
C VAL A 156 9.37 4.05 7.90
N CYS A 157 9.06 5.06 7.10
CA CYS A 157 8.16 6.16 7.47
C CYS A 157 7.32 6.62 6.28
N ALA A 158 6.29 7.43 6.53
CA ALA A 158 5.40 7.91 5.46
C ALA A 158 6.15 8.69 4.37
N SER A 159 7.22 9.42 4.71
CA SER A 159 8.02 10.17 3.74
C SER A 159 8.93 9.30 2.88
N ASP A 160 9.06 8.00 3.15
CA ASP A 160 9.71 7.06 2.22
C ASP A 160 8.87 6.87 0.95
N VAL A 161 7.57 7.19 1.00
CA VAL A 161 6.71 7.33 -0.18
C VAL A 161 6.74 8.79 -0.62
N ASP A 162 7.64 9.14 -1.53
CA ASP A 162 7.95 10.55 -1.88
C ASP A 162 6.71 11.38 -2.27
N LEU A 163 5.70 10.75 -2.87
CA LEU A 163 4.48 11.41 -3.38
C LEU A 163 3.24 11.20 -2.52
N ILE A 164 3.39 10.76 -1.26
CA ILE A 164 2.24 10.48 -0.38
C ILE A 164 1.30 11.68 -0.20
N THR A 165 1.84 12.90 -0.23
CA THR A 165 1.07 14.15 -0.12
C THR A 165 0.07 14.35 -1.26
N GLN A 166 0.27 13.71 -2.42
CA GLN A 166 -0.63 13.83 -3.57
C GLN A 166 -1.98 13.12 -3.36
N VAL A 167 -2.03 12.12 -2.48
CA VAL A 167 -3.25 11.32 -2.20
C VAL A 167 -3.81 11.57 -0.80
N ALA A 168 -3.08 12.31 0.04
CA ALA A 168 -3.46 12.55 1.42
C ALA A 168 -4.51 13.67 1.59
N GLY A 169 -4.66 14.54 0.60
CA GLY A 169 -5.51 15.73 0.67
C GLY A 169 -4.80 16.94 1.27
N ALA A 170 -5.33 18.13 1.00
CA ALA A 170 -4.69 19.41 1.37
C ALA A 170 -4.62 19.64 2.90
N GLU A 171 -5.59 19.13 3.64
CA GLU A 171 -5.70 19.27 5.10
C GLU A 171 -4.96 18.17 5.88
N TRP A 172 -4.16 17.34 5.20
CA TRP A 172 -3.47 16.24 5.85
C TRP A 172 -2.37 16.74 6.80
N LEU A 173 -2.53 16.44 8.09
CA LEU A 173 -1.61 16.85 9.15
C LEU A 173 -0.31 16.02 9.19
N GLY A 174 -0.14 15.03 8.31
CA GLY A 174 1.03 14.16 8.26
C GLY A 174 0.87 12.85 9.03
N GLU A 175 -0.25 12.65 9.74
CA GLU A 175 -0.54 11.40 10.45
C GLU A 175 -1.00 10.29 9.49
N THR A 176 -0.48 9.09 9.67
CA THR A 176 -0.80 7.94 8.80
C THR A 176 -1.15 6.72 9.62
N ILE A 177 -2.01 5.89 9.05
CA ILE A 177 -2.08 4.48 9.41
C ILE A 177 -1.08 3.73 8.56
N VAL A 178 -0.29 2.89 9.21
CA VAL A 178 0.60 1.94 8.56
C VAL A 178 0.01 0.55 8.74
N TYR A 179 -0.28 -0.13 7.64
CA TYR A 179 -0.58 -1.56 7.65
C TYR A 179 0.66 -2.34 7.20
N ALA A 180 1.20 -3.16 8.09
CA ALA A 180 2.30 -4.08 7.82
C ALA A 180 1.74 -5.43 7.36
N TYR A 181 1.98 -5.80 6.10
CA TYR A 181 1.29 -6.90 5.44
C TYR A 181 1.55 -8.27 6.09
N ARG A 182 2.81 -8.60 6.43
CA ARG A 182 3.13 -9.93 6.96
C ARG A 182 2.82 -10.07 8.43
N SER A 183 3.07 -9.05 9.25
CA SER A 183 2.67 -9.09 10.67
C SER A 183 1.16 -8.93 10.85
N GLY A 184 0.47 -8.29 9.89
CA GLY A 184 -0.94 -7.95 9.98
C GLY A 184 -1.20 -6.77 10.92
N GLU A 185 -0.16 -6.07 11.36
CA GLU A 185 -0.26 -4.98 12.33
C GLU A 185 -0.76 -3.69 11.69
N VAL A 186 -1.54 -2.94 12.47
CA VAL A 186 -2.04 -1.61 12.15
C VAL A 186 -1.47 -0.64 13.17
N ILE A 187 -0.67 0.31 12.71
CA ILE A 187 0.06 1.25 13.55
C ILE A 187 -0.38 2.67 13.18
N ARG A 188 -0.86 3.44 14.16
CA ARG A 188 -1.04 4.89 13.99
C ARG A 188 0.30 5.60 14.16
N LEU A 189 0.77 6.21 13.09
CA LEU A 189 2.08 6.84 13.00
C LEU A 189 1.94 8.37 12.93
N PRO A 190 2.41 9.11 13.96
CA PRO A 190 2.47 10.57 13.90
C PRO A 190 3.39 11.05 12.78
N LYS A 191 3.22 12.31 12.38
CA LYS A 191 4.06 12.94 11.35
C LYS A 191 5.54 12.84 11.68
N GLY A 192 6.32 12.31 10.74
CA GLY A 192 7.78 12.21 10.84
C GLY A 192 8.32 11.09 11.72
N VAL A 193 7.44 10.28 12.32
CA VAL A 193 7.84 9.09 13.08
C VAL A 193 8.12 7.94 12.10
N SER A 194 9.01 7.03 12.47
CA SER A 194 9.33 5.82 11.70
C SER A 194 9.02 4.54 12.48
N VAL A 195 8.78 3.46 11.75
CA VAL A 195 8.57 2.11 12.26
C VAL A 195 9.85 1.30 12.04
N PRO A 196 10.42 0.66 13.08
CA PRO A 196 11.59 -0.20 12.90
C PRO A 196 11.21 -1.48 12.14
N VAL A 197 12.15 -1.97 11.32
CA VAL A 197 11.97 -3.22 10.58
C VAL A 197 13.26 -4.03 10.63
N THR A 198 13.15 -5.30 11.02
CA THR A 198 14.27 -6.24 11.11
C THR A 198 13.97 -7.47 10.26
N LEU A 199 14.85 -7.79 9.31
CA LEU A 199 14.63 -8.84 8.32
C LEU A 199 15.85 -9.75 8.21
N LYS A 200 15.63 -11.06 8.27
CA LYS A 200 16.63 -12.05 7.88
C LYS A 200 16.83 -12.01 6.37
N VAL A 201 17.92 -12.62 5.88
CA VAL A 201 18.19 -12.71 4.45
C VAL A 201 17.00 -13.31 3.70
N LEU A 202 16.61 -12.70 2.57
CA LEU A 202 15.45 -13.05 1.74
C LEU A 202 14.07 -12.85 2.37
N GLU A 203 14.00 -12.28 3.57
CA GLU A 203 12.75 -11.80 4.12
C GLU A 203 12.43 -10.41 3.56
N PHE A 204 11.14 -10.10 3.58
CA PHE A 204 10.61 -8.81 3.19
C PHE A 204 9.47 -8.43 4.13
N GLU A 205 9.06 -7.17 4.06
CA GLU A 205 7.80 -6.66 4.59
C GLU A 205 7.24 -5.61 3.62
N LEU A 206 5.91 -5.51 3.56
CA LEU A 206 5.21 -4.46 2.83
C LEU A 206 4.51 -3.55 3.83
N PHE A 207 4.76 -2.26 3.72
CA PHE A 207 4.13 -1.23 4.52
C PHE A 207 3.22 -0.39 3.64
N HIS A 208 1.92 -0.40 3.96
CA HIS A 208 0.93 0.45 3.30
C HIS A 208 0.68 1.69 4.15
N PHE A 209 0.97 2.86 3.60
CA PHE A 209 0.80 4.16 4.24
C PHE A 209 -0.54 4.77 3.82
N CYS A 210 -1.50 4.74 4.73
CA CYS A 210 -2.86 5.21 4.53
C CYS A 210 -3.05 6.54 5.26
N PRO A 211 -3.14 7.68 4.54
CA PRO A 211 -3.32 8.99 5.16
C PRO A 211 -4.58 9.05 6.02
N ILE A 212 -4.45 9.62 7.23
CA ILE A 212 -5.58 9.84 8.13
C ILE A 212 -6.31 11.12 7.74
N GLN A 213 -7.64 11.05 7.73
CA GLN A 213 -8.54 12.18 7.53
C GLN A 213 -9.39 12.41 8.78
N GLU A 214 -9.49 13.66 9.24
CA GLU A 214 -10.44 14.06 10.28
C GLU A 214 -11.83 14.25 9.66
N ILE A 215 -12.74 13.35 9.97
CA ILE A 215 -14.07 13.30 9.34
C ILE A 215 -15.11 14.05 10.16
N ALA A 216 -14.97 14.05 11.49
CA ALA A 216 -15.79 14.79 12.44
C ALA A 216 -14.93 15.14 13.68
N PRO A 217 -15.39 16.01 14.60
CA PRO A 217 -14.64 16.32 15.82
C PRO A 217 -14.25 15.04 16.58
N SER A 218 -12.95 14.82 16.76
CA SER A 218 -12.38 13.63 17.44
C SER A 218 -12.65 12.30 16.73
N ILE A 219 -13.02 12.32 15.45
CA ILE A 219 -13.21 11.13 14.62
C ILE A 219 -12.29 11.21 13.41
N SER A 220 -11.34 10.28 13.37
CA SER A 220 -10.37 10.12 12.31
C SER A 220 -10.58 8.80 11.58
N PHE A 221 -10.32 8.80 10.27
CA PHE A 221 -10.56 7.67 9.39
C PHE A 221 -9.41 7.50 8.39
N ALA A 222 -9.09 6.25 8.03
CA ALA A 222 -8.20 5.95 6.91
C ALA A 222 -8.62 4.66 6.19
N ALA A 223 -8.65 4.69 4.85
CA ALA A 223 -8.93 3.51 4.04
C ALA A 223 -7.66 2.66 3.90
N ILE A 224 -7.72 1.38 4.30
CA ILE A 224 -6.58 0.46 4.20
C ILE A 224 -6.67 -0.37 2.93
N GLY A 225 -7.68 -1.23 2.79
CA GLY A 225 -7.89 -2.04 1.59
C GLY A 225 -8.07 -3.54 1.85
N LEU A 226 -7.84 -4.36 0.82
CA LEU A 226 -7.92 -5.82 0.91
C LEU A 226 -6.68 -6.40 1.60
N LEU A 227 -6.83 -6.78 2.87
CA LEU A 227 -5.73 -7.07 3.80
C LEU A 227 -4.87 -8.29 3.41
N ASP A 228 -5.43 -9.19 2.61
CA ASP A 228 -4.76 -10.42 2.19
C ASP A 228 -4.05 -10.29 0.82
N MET A 229 -4.20 -9.14 0.16
CA MET A 229 -3.52 -8.82 -1.11
C MET A 229 -2.19 -8.13 -0.83
N PHE A 230 -1.15 -8.46 -1.59
CA PHE A 230 0.13 -7.76 -1.45
C PHE A 230 0.01 -6.26 -1.78
N ASN A 231 -0.86 -5.86 -2.71
CA ASN A 231 -1.19 -4.44 -2.93
C ASN A 231 -2.48 -4.07 -2.21
N THR A 232 -2.49 -4.17 -0.89
CA THR A 232 -3.66 -3.89 -0.03
C THR A 232 -4.40 -2.62 -0.46
N GLY A 233 -3.69 -1.49 -0.50
CA GLY A 233 -4.26 -0.19 -0.85
C GLY A 233 -4.69 -0.05 -2.32
N GLY A 234 -4.26 -0.96 -3.20
CA GLY A 234 -4.64 -0.98 -4.61
C GLY A 234 -6.11 -1.31 -4.83
N SER A 235 -6.81 -1.89 -3.85
CA SER A 235 -8.24 -2.13 -3.93
C SER A 235 -9.10 -0.88 -3.77
N VAL A 236 -8.55 0.20 -3.17
CA VAL A 236 -9.30 1.43 -2.88
C VAL A 236 -9.17 2.38 -4.06
N GLU A 237 -10.29 2.69 -4.71
CA GLU A 237 -10.29 3.59 -5.87
C GLU A 237 -10.70 5.03 -5.54
N HIS A 238 -11.53 5.21 -4.53
CA HIS A 238 -12.05 6.51 -4.12
C HIS A 238 -12.50 6.49 -2.66
N VAL A 239 -12.36 7.63 -1.99
CA VAL A 239 -12.84 7.89 -0.63
C VAL A 239 -13.58 9.23 -0.66
N GLU A 240 -14.80 9.26 -0.15
CA GLU A 240 -15.63 10.46 -0.07
C GLU A 240 -16.22 10.58 1.33
N ILE A 241 -16.25 11.80 1.87
CA ILE A 241 -16.74 12.06 3.23
C ILE A 241 -17.88 13.07 3.15
N HIS A 242 -19.06 12.65 3.61
CA HIS A 242 -20.26 13.47 3.65
C HIS A 242 -20.56 13.82 5.10
N ARG A 243 -20.26 15.06 5.47
CA ARG A 243 -20.57 15.61 6.80
C ARG A 243 -22.03 16.03 6.80
N ALA A 244 -22.81 15.58 7.79
CA ALA A 244 -24.16 16.10 7.97
C ALA A 244 -24.09 17.62 8.21
N SER A 245 -24.64 18.40 7.27
CA SER A 245 -24.81 19.83 7.50
C SER A 245 -25.92 20.00 8.52
N ASN A 246 -25.61 20.67 9.64
CA ASN A 246 -26.65 21.33 10.42
C ASN A 246 -27.23 22.42 9.51
N ASN A 247 -28.25 22.07 8.72
CA ASN A 247 -29.03 23.07 8.00
C ASN A 247 -29.53 24.06 9.05
N LYS A 248 -29.02 25.30 9.00
CA LYS A 248 -29.54 26.41 9.80
C LYS A 248 -31.05 26.45 9.54
N PRO A 249 -31.90 26.52 10.59
CA PRO A 249 -33.32 26.72 10.36
C PRO A 249 -33.46 28.06 9.65
N GLU A 250 -33.94 28.01 8.41
CA GLU A 250 -34.42 29.19 7.71
C GLU A 250 -35.45 29.85 8.63
N LEU A 251 -35.21 31.12 8.97
CA LEU A 251 -36.15 31.95 9.72
C LEU A 251 -37.48 31.93 8.96
N PHE A 252 -38.41 31.10 9.40
CA PHE A 252 -39.83 31.31 9.13
C PHE A 252 -40.41 32.01 10.33
N ASP A 253 -40.78 33.27 10.10
CA ASP A 253 -41.46 34.16 11.02
C ASP A 253 -42.79 33.53 11.45
N GLY A 254 -43.01 33.47 12.76
CA GLY A 254 -44.33 33.31 13.35
C GLY A 254 -44.92 31.90 13.30
N GLU A 255 -44.77 31.13 14.38
CA GLU A 255 -45.87 30.87 15.33
C GLU A 255 -45.48 29.78 16.33
N VAL A 256 -45.97 29.97 17.54
CA VAL A 256 -45.60 29.28 18.77
C VAL A 256 -46.03 27.81 18.73
N LEU A 257 -45.08 26.89 18.58
CA LEU A 257 -45.31 25.46 18.85
C LEU A 257 -44.31 24.92 19.89
N SER A 258 -44.73 25.04 21.15
CA SER A 258 -44.48 24.13 22.28
C SER A 258 -43.07 23.56 22.48
N GLU A 259 -42.47 23.96 23.61
CA GLU A 259 -41.17 23.61 24.20
C GLU A 259 -40.85 22.10 24.32
N MET A 260 -41.74 21.20 23.91
CA MET A 260 -41.50 19.76 23.94
C MET A 260 -40.80 19.24 22.67
N THR A 261 -40.80 20.01 21.58
CA THR A 261 -40.20 19.58 20.30
C THR A 261 -38.70 19.88 20.21
N SER A 262 -38.16 20.80 21.02
CA SER A 262 -36.73 21.17 20.94
C SER A 262 -35.78 20.11 21.50
N TRP A 263 -36.25 19.27 22.41
CA TRP A 263 -35.44 18.19 23.00
C TRP A 263 -35.37 16.96 22.10
N LEU A 264 -36.40 16.74 21.27
CA LEU A 264 -36.45 15.59 20.36
C LEU A 264 -35.77 15.85 19.00
N SER A 265 -35.65 17.12 18.55
CA SER A 265 -34.99 17.41 17.27
C SER A 265 -33.49 17.67 17.39
N SER A 266 -32.96 17.97 18.57
CA SER A 266 -31.54 18.30 18.78
C SER A 266 -30.63 17.10 19.07
N ASN A 267 -31.21 15.91 19.26
CA ASN A 267 -30.45 14.69 19.60
C ASN A 267 -30.26 13.69 18.46
N ARG A 268 -30.59 14.04 17.20
CA ARG A 268 -29.99 13.33 16.06
C ARG A 268 -28.52 13.76 16.03
N ALA A 269 -27.67 13.04 16.75
CA ALA A 269 -26.23 13.16 16.64
C ALA A 269 -25.89 13.19 15.14
N ALA A 270 -25.26 14.27 14.70
CA ALA A 270 -24.97 14.49 13.29
C ALA A 270 -24.00 13.39 12.83
N THR A 271 -24.53 12.37 12.15
CA THR A 271 -23.73 11.26 11.63
C THR A 271 -22.95 11.70 10.41
N THR A 272 -21.69 11.30 10.31
CA THR A 272 -20.87 11.50 9.12
C THR A 272 -20.86 10.21 8.31
N THR A 273 -21.11 10.30 7.01
CA THR A 273 -21.06 9.14 6.11
C THR A 273 -19.74 9.13 5.36
N ILE A 274 -19.04 7.99 5.38
CA ILE A 274 -17.85 7.75 4.55
C ILE A 274 -18.23 6.77 3.44
N ALA A 275 -18.10 7.18 2.19
CA ALA A 275 -18.33 6.33 1.03
C ALA A 275 -16.99 5.96 0.36
N LEU A 276 -16.79 4.67 0.10
CA LEU A 276 -15.64 4.12 -0.60
C LEU A 276 -16.09 3.46 -1.91
N ARG A 277 -15.28 3.58 -2.95
CA ARG A 277 -15.37 2.71 -4.13
C ARG A 277 -14.19 1.77 -4.15
N VAL A 278 -14.44 0.46 -4.16
CA VAL A 278 -13.38 -0.54 -4.04
C VAL A 278 -13.56 -1.71 -5.01
N ARG A 279 -12.49 -2.46 -5.24
CA ARG A 279 -12.47 -3.64 -6.12
C ARG A 279 -12.08 -4.91 -5.36
N GLY A 280 -12.49 -6.06 -5.91
CA GLY A 280 -12.11 -7.38 -5.43
C GLY A 280 -13.08 -8.00 -4.43
N ARG A 281 -12.58 -8.94 -3.62
CA ARG A 281 -13.34 -9.66 -2.59
C ARG A 281 -12.44 -10.03 -1.41
N GLY A 282 -13.05 -10.46 -0.32
CA GLY A 282 -12.35 -11.00 0.85
C GLY A 282 -12.24 -10.00 1.99
N ARG A 283 -11.30 -10.22 2.90
CA ARG A 283 -11.15 -9.44 4.12
C ARG A 283 -10.66 -8.03 3.78
N PHE A 284 -11.51 -7.05 4.05
CA PHE A 284 -11.23 -5.63 3.84
C PHE A 284 -11.07 -4.93 5.19
N GLY A 285 -10.13 -4.00 5.26
CA GLY A 285 -9.84 -3.21 6.45
C GLY A 285 -9.96 -1.71 6.21
N VAL A 286 -10.43 -1.01 7.24
CA VAL A 286 -10.31 0.44 7.39
C VAL A 286 -9.90 0.75 8.82
N TYR A 287 -9.31 1.91 9.04
CA TYR A 287 -9.13 2.46 10.38
C TYR A 287 -10.23 3.47 10.69
N SER A 288 -10.77 3.38 11.91
CA SER A 288 -11.59 4.42 12.49
C SER A 288 -11.25 4.59 13.97
N SER A 289 -11.05 5.84 14.41
CA SER A 289 -10.76 6.11 15.84
C SER A 289 -11.94 5.85 16.77
N GLN A 290 -13.14 5.65 16.22
CA GLN A 290 -14.32 5.23 16.97
C GLN A 290 -14.97 4.05 16.26
N ARG A 291 -15.73 3.25 17.00
CA ARG A 291 -16.49 2.14 16.42
C ARG A 291 -17.54 2.71 15.46
N PRO A 292 -17.56 2.32 14.17
CA PRO A 292 -18.64 2.73 13.27
C PRO A 292 -20.01 2.28 13.80
N LEU A 293 -21.05 3.04 13.49
CA LEU A 293 -22.44 2.70 13.81
C LEU A 293 -23.00 1.67 12.84
N LYS A 294 -22.60 1.78 11.57
CA LYS A 294 -23.10 0.95 10.47
C LYS A 294 -22.05 0.77 9.38
N CYS A 295 -22.06 -0.41 8.75
CA CYS A 295 -21.32 -0.70 7.52
C CYS A 295 -22.30 -1.27 6.48
N VAL A 296 -22.22 -0.77 5.24
CA VAL A 296 -23.03 -1.24 4.12
C VAL A 296 -22.10 -1.58 2.97
N VAL A 297 -22.24 -2.77 2.39
CA VAL A 297 -21.46 -3.24 1.24
C VAL A 297 -22.43 -3.54 0.10
N GLY A 298 -22.31 -2.78 -1.00
CA GLY A 298 -23.19 -2.94 -2.17
C GLY A 298 -24.67 -2.76 -1.86
N GLY A 299 -25.01 -1.85 -0.93
CA GLY A 299 -26.39 -1.61 -0.50
C GLY A 299 -26.93 -2.60 0.54
N THR A 300 -26.13 -3.59 0.96
CA THR A 300 -26.50 -4.56 2.01
C THR A 300 -25.78 -4.24 3.30
N GLU A 301 -26.52 -4.06 4.40
CA GLU A 301 -25.94 -3.92 5.73
C GLU A 301 -25.12 -5.17 6.08
N THR A 302 -23.89 -4.95 6.55
CA THR A 302 -22.87 -6.00 6.69
C THR A 302 -22.23 -5.92 8.06
N ASP A 303 -22.18 -7.06 8.74
CA ASP A 303 -21.50 -7.17 10.03
C ASP A 303 -20.01 -6.90 9.89
N PHE A 304 -19.43 -6.26 10.90
CA PHE A 304 -18.02 -5.93 10.95
C PHE A 304 -17.45 -6.17 12.35
N ASN A 305 -16.14 -6.43 12.39
CA ASN A 305 -15.36 -6.47 13.60
C ASN A 305 -14.69 -5.11 13.80
N TYR A 306 -14.61 -4.66 15.05
CA TYR A 306 -13.89 -3.45 15.44
C TYR A 306 -12.95 -3.77 16.59
N ASP A 307 -11.67 -3.53 16.39
CA ASP A 307 -10.64 -3.60 17.40
C ASP A 307 -10.44 -2.22 18.02
N SER A 308 -10.77 -2.09 19.31
CA SER A 308 -10.65 -0.82 20.04
C SER A 308 -9.20 -0.39 20.31
N ASP A 309 -8.25 -1.32 20.28
CA ASP A 309 -6.86 -1.04 20.63
C ASP A 309 -6.13 -0.42 19.43
N THR A 310 -6.44 -0.90 18.22
CA THR A 310 -5.81 -0.43 16.97
C THR A 310 -6.71 0.51 16.15
N GLY A 311 -8.01 0.53 16.42
CA GLY A 311 -9.02 1.19 15.58
C GLY A 311 -9.30 0.46 14.26
N LEU A 312 -8.76 -0.76 14.08
CA LEU A 312 -8.98 -1.55 12.88
C LEU A 312 -10.43 -2.05 12.82
N THR A 313 -11.14 -1.65 11.77
CA THR A 313 -12.45 -2.18 11.41
C THR A 313 -12.31 -3.14 10.23
N THR A 314 -12.81 -4.37 10.36
CA THR A 314 -12.75 -5.38 9.29
C THR A 314 -14.10 -6.00 8.97
N PHE A 315 -14.30 -6.34 7.71
CA PHE A 315 -15.48 -7.00 7.18
C PHE A 315 -15.11 -7.75 5.91
N SER A 316 -16.02 -8.56 5.38
CA SER A 316 -15.77 -9.35 4.16
C SER A 316 -16.54 -8.78 2.98
N ILE A 317 -15.82 -8.49 1.89
CA ILE A 317 -16.44 -8.16 0.61
C ILE A 317 -16.81 -9.47 -0.11
N PRO A 318 -18.07 -9.64 -0.55
CA PRO A 318 -18.50 -10.86 -1.22
C PRO A 318 -17.93 -10.98 -2.64
N VAL A 319 -18.22 -12.10 -3.29
CA VAL A 319 -17.78 -12.34 -4.68
C VAL A 319 -18.51 -11.36 -5.61
N PRO A 320 -17.79 -10.62 -6.47
CA PRO A 320 -18.39 -9.77 -7.49
C PRO A 320 -19.40 -10.51 -8.37
N PRO A 321 -20.53 -9.88 -8.75
CA PRO A 321 -21.50 -10.47 -9.68
C PRO A 321 -20.98 -10.49 -11.12
N GLU A 322 -20.05 -9.60 -11.47
CA GLU A 322 -19.47 -9.46 -12.80
C GLU A 322 -17.98 -9.06 -12.71
N GLU A 323 -17.27 -9.21 -13.83
CA GLU A 323 -15.86 -8.79 -13.94
C GLU A 323 -15.71 -7.27 -13.78
N MET A 324 -14.58 -6.82 -13.23
CA MET A 324 -14.29 -5.38 -13.05
C MET A 324 -15.30 -4.62 -12.16
N TYR A 325 -16.15 -5.33 -11.42
CA TYR A 325 -17.13 -4.74 -10.52
C TYR A 325 -16.48 -3.84 -9.46
N ARG A 326 -17.20 -2.78 -9.10
CA ARG A 326 -16.79 -1.82 -8.06
C ARG A 326 -17.85 -1.81 -6.96
N TRP A 327 -17.44 -2.23 -5.77
CA TRP A 327 -18.28 -2.16 -4.58
C TRP A 327 -18.37 -0.72 -4.10
N SER A 328 -19.61 -0.27 -3.83
CA SER A 328 -19.85 0.88 -2.96
C SER A 328 -19.86 0.39 -1.52
N ILE A 329 -19.04 0.99 -0.66
CA ILE A 329 -18.99 0.69 0.76
C ILE A 329 -19.26 1.97 1.52
N GLU A 330 -20.20 1.93 2.45
CA GLU A 330 -20.57 3.09 3.26
C GLU A 330 -20.42 2.78 4.75
N PHE A 331 -19.83 3.72 5.48
CA PHE A 331 -19.78 3.73 6.93
C PHE A 331 -20.56 4.91 7.45
N GLN A 332 -21.33 4.70 8.52
CA GLN A 332 -21.86 5.78 9.34
C GLN A 332 -21.09 5.81 10.65
N VAL A 333 -20.58 6.98 11.01
CA VAL A 333 -19.87 7.25 12.26
C VAL A 333 -20.46 8.48 12.91
#